data_AF-A0A139MCJ9-F1
#
_entry.id   AF-A0A139MCJ9-F1
#
_cell.length_a   1.000
_cell.length_b   1.000
_cell.length_c   1.000
_cell.angle_alpha   90.00
_cell.angle_beta   90.00
_cell.angle_gamma   90.00
#
_symmetry.space_group_name_H-M   'P 1'
#
loop_
_entity.id
_entity.type
_entity.pdbx_description
1 polymer ?
#
loop_
_entity_poly.entity_id
_entity_poly.type
_entity_poly.pdbx_seq_one_letter_code
_entity_poly.pdbx_strand_id
1 'polypeptide(L)' 'MFSPYPLTLSKDQPILCGACKKTMTFQEYQKQIACPYCSAPFNPGCKQHYSYYFK' A
#
# COMPACT_ATOMS: atom_id res chain seq x y z
N MET A 1 -10.69 -16.35 5.08
CA MET A 1 -10.44 -15.61 6.34
C MET A 1 -9.37 -14.58 6.05
N PHE A 2 -9.64 -13.30 6.30
CA PHE A 2 -8.65 -12.25 6.08
C PHE A 2 -7.58 -12.29 7.19
N SER A 3 -6.32 -12.00 6.84
CA SER A 3 -5.21 -11.92 7.79
C SER A 3 -4.31 -10.74 7.41
N PRO A 4 -3.87 -9.92 8.38
CA PRO A 4 -2.96 -8.81 8.10
C PRO A 4 -1.66 -9.31 7.46
N TYR A 5 -1.19 -8.55 6.48
CA TYR A 5 0.01 -8.85 5.72
C TYR A 5 1.28 -8.58 6.55
N PRO A 6 2.21 -9.52 6.69
CA PRO A 6 3.42 -9.33 7.48
C PRO A 6 4.44 -8.41 6.78
N LEU A 7 4.69 -7.22 7.33
CA LEU A 7 5.64 -6.24 6.80
C LEU A 7 7.12 -6.63 7.02
N THR A 8 7.38 -7.73 7.71
CA THR A 8 8.73 -8.31 7.83
C THR A 8 9.31 -8.71 6.46
N LEU A 9 8.46 -8.87 5.44
CA LEU A 9 8.84 -9.15 4.05
C LEU A 9 9.10 -7.86 3.27
N SER A 10 10.23 -7.20 3.56
CA SER A 10 10.53 -5.83 3.08
C SER A 10 10.62 -5.64 1.56
N LYS A 11 10.86 -6.72 0.79
CA LYS A 11 10.92 -6.67 -0.68
C LYS A 11 9.58 -6.92 -1.37
N ASP A 12 8.57 -7.37 -0.63
CA ASP A 12 7.28 -7.67 -1.24
C ASP A 12 6.53 -6.38 -1.57
N GLN A 13 5.65 -6.47 -2.56
CA GLN A 13 4.86 -5.37 -3.09
C GLN A 13 3.36 -5.60 -2.87
N PRO A 14 2.89 -5.65 -1.60
CA PRO A 14 1.54 -6.07 -1.27
C PRO A 14 0.47 -5.04 -1.66
N ILE A 15 0.86 -3.81 -2.02
CA ILE A 15 -0.09 -2.75 -2.39
C ILE A 15 -0.27 -2.73 -3.90
N LEU A 16 -1.52 -2.90 -4.35
CA LEU A 16 -1.93 -2.75 -5.73
C LEU A 16 -2.56 -1.37 -5.97
N CYS A 17 -2.06 -0.62 -6.96
CA CYS A 17 -2.72 0.60 -7.39
C CYS A 17 -4.06 0.28 -8.07
N GLY A 18 -5.16 0.84 -7.55
CA GLY A 18 -6.49 0.67 -8.13
C GLY A 18 -6.63 1.18 -9.56
N ALA A 19 -5.85 2.20 -9.95
CA ALA A 19 -5.91 2.85 -11.26
C ALA A 19 -5.03 2.14 -12.31
N CYS A 20 -3.72 2.05 -12.09
CA CYS A 20 -2.78 1.50 -13.08
C CYS A 20 -2.40 0.03 -12.86
N LYS A 21 -2.90 -0.61 -11.81
CA LYS A 21 -2.67 -2.02 -11.46
C LYS A 21 -1.20 -2.41 -11.23
N LYS A 22 -0.28 -1.45 -11.09
CA LYS A 22 1.08 -1.73 -10.63
C LYS A 22 1.11 -1.97 -9.12
N THR A 23 1.96 -2.89 -8.72
CA THR A 23 2.24 -3.19 -7.31
C THR A 23 3.37 -2.31 -6.78
N MET A 24 3.38 -2.07 -5.47
CA MET A 24 4.43 -1.33 -4.77
C MET A 24 4.61 -1.82 -3.35
N THR A 25 5.78 -1.56 -2.79
CA THR A 25 6.10 -1.87 -1.39
C THR A 25 5.29 -0.99 -0.43
N PHE A 26 5.13 -1.46 0.81
CA PHE A 26 4.54 -0.64 1.87
C PHE A 26 5.32 0.65 2.12
N GLN A 27 6.65 0.62 2.00
CA GLN A 27 7.48 1.80 2.19
C GLN A 27 7.24 2.87 1.11
N GLU A 28 7.09 2.47 -0.15
CA GLU A 28 6.75 3.38 -1.25
C GLU A 28 5.35 3.97 -1.05
N TYR A 29 4.39 3.15 -0.64
CA TYR A 29 3.01 3.56 -0.38
C TYR A 29 2.90 4.54 0.81
N GLN A 30 3.57 4.25 1.93
CA GLN A 30 3.47 5.05 3.16
C GLN A 30 4.01 6.49 2.98
N LYS A 31 5.08 6.64 2.18
CA LYS A 31 5.78 7.91 1.98
C LYS A 31 5.13 8.83 0.94
N GLN A 32 4.15 8.34 0.17
CA GLN A 32 3.55 9.10 -0.91
C GLN A 32 2.08 9.43 -0.65
N ILE A 33 1.59 10.45 -1.34
CA ILE A 33 0.17 10.83 -1.38
C ILE A 33 -0.52 10.34 -2.66
N ALA A 34 0.24 9.80 -3.60
CA ALA A 34 -0.23 9.33 -4.90
C ALA A 34 0.62 8.15 -5.40
N CYS A 35 0.10 7.42 -6.37
CA CYS A 35 0.81 6.31 -7.02
C CYS A 35 2.05 6.82 -7.77
N PRO A 36 3.26 6.27 -7.52
CA PRO A 36 4.49 6.71 -8.18
C PRO A 36 4.51 6.45 -9.68
N TYR A 37 3.63 5.59 -10.19
CA TYR A 37 3.62 5.18 -11.59
C TYR A 37 2.58 5.89 -12.45
N CYS A 38 1.53 6.45 -11.86
CA CYS A 38 0.43 7.07 -12.62
C CYS A 38 -0.15 8.33 -11.97
N SER A 39 0.39 8.75 -10.82
CA SER A 39 -0.02 9.95 -10.09
C SER A 39 -1.46 9.95 -9.58
N ALA A 40 -2.17 8.83 -9.68
CA ALA A 40 -3.50 8.69 -9.09
C ALA A 40 -3.42 8.90 -7.55
N PRO A 41 -4.26 9.77 -6.97
CA PRO A 41 -4.20 10.07 -5.54
C PRO A 41 -4.57 8.85 -4.71
N PHE A 42 -3.85 8.62 -3.62
CA PHE A 42 -4.28 7.65 -2.61
C PHE A 42 -5.34 8.25 -1.71
N ASN A 43 -6.22 7.39 -1.17
CA ASN A 43 -7.15 7.81 -0.14
C ASN A 43 -6.38 8.08 1.17
N PRO A 44 -6.33 9.32 1.68
CA PRO A 44 -5.59 9.65 2.91
C PRO A 44 -6.14 8.93 4.15
N GLY A 45 -7.43 8.55 4.16
CA GLY A 45 -8.04 7.79 5.23
C GLY A 45 -7.50 6.36 5.38
N CYS A 46 -6.94 5.76 4.31
CA CYS A 46 -6.36 4.41 4.38
C CYS A 46 -5.23 4.29 5.40
N LYS A 47 -4.52 5.39 5.70
CA LYS A 47 -3.46 5.44 6.72
C LYS A 47 -3.97 5.08 8.11
N GLN A 48 -5.24 5.39 8.40
CA GLN A 48 -5.88 5.07 9.68
C GLN A 48 -6.17 3.57 9.83
N HIS A 49 -6.10 2.81 8.73
CA HIS A 49 -6.43 1.39 8.68
C HIS A 49 -5.20 0.49 8.53
N TYR A 50 -3.98 1.03 8.60
CA TYR A 50 -2.76 0.23 8.41
C TYR A 50 -2.65 -0.96 9.35
N SER A 51 -3.07 -0.82 10.61
CA SER A 51 -3.09 -1.91 11.59
C SER A 51 -4.05 -3.06 11.24
N TYR A 52 -5.08 -2.80 10.43
CA TYR A 52 -5.95 -3.86 9.92
C TYR A 52 -5.31 -4.59 8.74
N TYR A 53 -4.55 -3.88 7.90
CA TYR A 53 -3.98 -4.46 6.67
C TYR A 53 -2.60 -5.07 6.86
N PHE A 54 -1.83 -4.60 7.84
CA PHE A 54 -0.39 -4.86 7.97
C PHE A 54 -0.02 -5.18 9.42
N LYS A 55 0.87 -6.16 9.61
CA LYS A 55 1.43 -6.58 10.92
C LYS A 55 2.94 -6.70 10.89
#